data_AF-A0A1J6HML2-F1
#
_entry.id   AF-A0A1J6HML2-F1
#
_cell.length_a   1.000
_cell.length_b   1.000
_cell.length_c   1.000
_cell.angle_alpha   90.00
_cell.angle_beta   90.00
_cell.angle_gamma   90.00
#
_symmetry.space_group_name_H-M   'P 1'
#
loop_
_entity.id
_entity.type
_entity.pdbx_description
1 polymer ?
#
loop_
_entity_poly.entity_id
_entity_poly.type
_entity_poly.pdbx_seq_one_letter_code
_entity_poly.pdbx_strand_id
1 'polypeptide(L)'
;MCLGRKRIREAVIVSNLNVIVQRFPDHEAIIRALYWKSLDFRLLCDDYVSAKNAFDCWRADERKAEEFRSLCRDIEEEVRELMLKAIAPSP
;
A
#
# COMPACT_ATOMS: atom_id res chain seq x y z
N MET A 1 -19.70 17.96 15.26
CA MET A 1 -18.28 18.11 14.89
C MET A 1 -17.57 16.77 15.06
N CYS A 2 -17.22 16.08 13.97
CA CYS A 2 -16.68 14.71 13.96
C CYS A 2 -15.14 14.70 14.08
N LEU A 3 -14.57 15.15 15.19
CA LEU A 3 -13.11 15.20 15.38
C LEU A 3 -12.49 13.81 15.65
N GLY A 4 -13.27 12.83 16.12
CA GLY A 4 -12.79 11.46 16.36
C GLY A 4 -12.56 10.65 15.09
N ARG A 5 -13.45 10.76 14.09
CA ARG A 5 -13.35 9.98 12.83
C ARG A 5 -12.23 10.47 11.91
N LYS A 6 -11.90 11.77 11.94
CA LYS A 6 -10.76 12.31 11.18
C LYS A 6 -9.42 11.78 11.70
N ARG A 7 -9.18 11.82 13.01
CA ARG A 7 -7.92 11.35 13.61
C ARG A 7 -7.67 9.85 13.42
N ILE A 8 -8.72 9.02 13.50
CA ILE A 8 -8.58 7.58 13.26
C ILE A 8 -8.24 7.31 11.78
N ARG A 9 -8.94 7.97 10.85
CA ARG A 9 -8.64 7.81 9.42
C ARG A 9 -7.23 8.26 9.08
N GLU A 10 -6.78 9.39 9.62
CA GLU A 10 -5.44 9.93 9.37
C GLU A 10 -4.33 9.03 9.96
N ALA A 11 -4.54 8.45 11.14
CA ALA A 11 -3.60 7.49 11.73
C ALA A 11 -3.51 6.16 10.94
N VAL A 12 -4.64 5.67 10.41
CA VAL A 12 -4.67 4.48 9.55
C VAL A 12 -3.95 4.76 8.23
N ILE A 13 -4.21 5.92 7.62
CA ILE A 13 -3.55 6.42 6.40
C ILE A 13 -2.02 6.47 6.57
N VAL A 14 -1.52 7.05 7.67
CA VAL A 14 -0.08 7.13 7.96
C VAL A 14 0.53 5.74 8.16
N SER A 15 -0.20 4.83 8.82
CA SER A 15 0.24 3.45 9.03
C SER A 15 0.35 2.70 7.71
N ASN A 16 -0.63 2.84 6.81
CA ASN A 16 -0.68 2.09 5.56
C ASN A 16 0.40 2.53 4.57
N LEU A 17 0.64 3.84 4.46
CA LEU A 17 1.75 4.39 3.70
C LEU A 17 3.10 3.87 4.21
N ASN A 18 3.29 3.79 5.52
CA ASN A 18 4.57 3.37 6.10
C ASN A 18 4.91 1.91 5.77
N VAL A 19 3.91 1.02 5.72
CA VAL A 19 4.12 -0.38 5.34
C VAL A 19 4.64 -0.50 3.90
N ILE A 20 4.11 0.32 2.98
CA ILE A 20 4.59 0.37 1.59
C ILE A 20 5.98 1.01 1.49
N VAL A 21 6.25 2.09 2.22
CA VAL A 21 7.58 2.74 2.25
C VAL A 21 8.65 1.78 2.76
N GLN A 22 8.36 0.98 3.79
CA GLN A 22 9.27 -0.05 4.28
C GLN A 22 9.57 -1.13 3.23
N ARG A 23 8.62 -1.38 2.31
CA ARG A 23 8.81 -2.34 1.22
C ARG A 23 9.66 -1.77 0.08
N PHE A 24 9.59 -0.46 -0.15
CA PHE A 24 10.27 0.26 -1.23
C PHE A 24 11.03 1.50 -0.71
N PRO A 25 12.06 1.31 0.14
CA PRO A 25 12.74 2.42 0.79
C PRO A 25 13.42 3.37 -0.22
N ASP A 26 13.93 2.84 -1.33
CA ASP A 26 14.61 3.63 -2.38
C ASP A 26 13.68 4.59 -3.12
N HIS A 27 12.36 4.45 -2.97
CA HIS A 27 11.35 5.24 -3.66
C HIS A 27 10.43 6.01 -2.72
N GLU A 28 10.83 6.17 -1.44
CA GLU A 28 10.01 6.81 -0.41
C GLU A 28 9.42 8.16 -0.85
N ALA A 29 10.24 9.05 -1.41
CA ALA A 29 9.81 10.38 -1.83
C ALA A 29 8.70 10.31 -2.91
N ILE A 30 8.82 9.37 -3.84
CA ILE A 30 7.85 9.17 -4.94
C ILE A 30 6.57 8.57 -4.40
N ILE A 31 6.67 7.56 -3.52
CA ILE A 31 5.54 6.91 -2.88
C ILE A 31 4.73 7.91 -2.05
N ARG A 32 5.41 8.73 -1.24
CA ARG A 32 4.75 9.80 -0.47
C ARG A 32 4.07 10.81 -1.40
N ALA A 33 4.71 11.20 -2.49
CA ALA A 33 4.11 12.13 -3.45
C ALA A 33 2.88 11.53 -4.15
N LEU A 34 2.95 10.27 -4.60
CA LEU A 34 1.83 9.55 -5.21
C LEU A 34 0.67 9.40 -4.24
N TYR A 35 0.95 9.08 -2.98
CA TYR A 35 -0.04 8.95 -1.92
C TYR A 35 -0.84 10.24 -1.69
N TRP A 36 -0.18 11.41 -1.73
CA TRP A 36 -0.88 12.68 -1.59
C TRP A 36 -1.64 13.11 -2.86
N LYS A 37 -1.18 12.69 -4.04
CA LYS A 37 -1.73 13.13 -5.33
C LYS A 37 -2.83 12.23 -5.88
N SER A 38 -2.79 10.93 -5.61
CA SER A 38 -3.69 9.93 -6.19
C SER A 38 -4.57 9.30 -5.12
N LEU A 39 -5.89 9.29 -5.34
CA LEU A 39 -6.80 8.53 -4.50
C LEU A 39 -6.66 7.03 -4.76
N ASP A 40 -6.49 6.62 -6.01
CA ASP A 40 -6.34 5.23 -6.39
C ASP A 40 -5.10 4.61 -5.75
N PHE A 41 -3.99 5.35 -5.68
CA PHE A 41 -2.78 4.88 -5.00
C PHE A 41 -2.98 4.72 -3.49
N ARG A 42 -3.83 5.54 -2.86
CA ARG A 42 -4.17 5.38 -1.44
C ARG A 42 -4.99 4.12 -1.20
N LEU A 43 -5.97 3.85 -2.06
CA LEU A 43 -6.76 2.62 -2.00
C LEU A 43 -5.85 1.39 -2.21
N LEU A 44 -4.91 1.45 -3.15
CA LEU A 44 -3.92 0.39 -3.39
C LEU A 44 -3.04 0.12 -2.14
N CYS A 45 -2.64 1.17 -1.42
CA CYS A 45 -1.92 1.00 -0.15
C CYS A 45 -2.78 0.33 0.93
N ASP A 46 -4.07 0.67 1.01
CA ASP A 46 -5.00 0.07 1.95
C ASP A 46 -5.26 -1.41 1.62
N ASP A 47 -5.36 -1.74 0.34
CA ASP A 47 -5.51 -3.12 -0.15
C ASP A 47 -4.27 -3.96 0.16
N TYR A 48 -3.06 -3.40 -0.01
CA TYR A 48 -1.82 -4.09 0.37
C TYR A 48 -1.76 -4.44 1.84
N VAL A 49 -2.12 -3.50 2.72
CA VAL A 49 -2.12 -3.73 4.17
C VAL A 49 -3.16 -4.78 4.55
N SER A 50 -4.33 -4.74 3.91
CA SER A 50 -5.38 -5.74 4.13
C SER A 50 -4.92 -7.14 3.70
N ALA A 51 -4.28 -7.25 2.53
CA ALA A 51 -3.71 -8.51 2.04
C ALA A 51 -2.58 -9.02 2.96
N LYS A 52 -1.71 -8.14 3.45
CA LYS A 52 -0.64 -8.49 4.38
C LYS A 52 -1.17 -8.97 5.73
N ASN A 53 -2.17 -8.27 6.28
CA ASN A 53 -2.83 -8.69 7.51
C ASN A 53 -3.53 -10.05 7.33
N ALA A 54 -4.18 -10.26 6.19
CA ALA A 54 -4.79 -11.55 5.87
C ALA A 54 -3.73 -12.66 5.75
N PHE A 55 -2.59 -12.39 5.09
CA PHE A 55 -1.46 -13.30 5.04
C PHE A 55 -0.97 -13.71 6.43
N ASP A 56 -0.77 -12.74 7.33
CA ASP A 56 -0.34 -13.01 8.71
C ASP A 56 -1.39 -13.82 9.50
N CYS A 57 -2.68 -13.51 9.32
CA CYS A 57 -3.78 -14.25 9.93
C CYS A 57 -3.86 -15.71 9.46
N TRP A 58 -3.64 -15.95 8.16
CA TRP A 58 -3.74 -17.27 7.55
C TRP A 58 -2.39 -17.99 7.46
N ARG A 59 -1.35 -17.51 8.13
CA ARG A 59 0.01 -18.07 8.03
C ARG A 59 0.13 -19.56 8.37
N ALA A 60 -0.80 -20.09 9.17
CA ALA A 60 -0.88 -21.51 9.52
C ALA A 60 -1.59 -22.37 8.44
N ASP A 61 -2.36 -21.76 7.54
CA ASP A 61 -3.03 -22.38 6.41
C ASP A 61 -2.23 -22.07 5.14
N GLU A 62 -1.34 -23.00 4.76
CA GLU A 62 -0.37 -22.79 3.66
C GLU A 62 -1.04 -22.38 2.35
N ARG A 63 -2.22 -22.93 2.04
CA ARG A 63 -2.93 -22.62 0.79
C ARG A 63 -3.42 -21.17 0.79
N LYS A 64 -4.07 -20.75 1.87
CA LYS A 64 -4.55 -19.36 2.00
C LYS A 64 -3.40 -18.37 2.12
N ALA A 65 -2.35 -18.73 2.85
CA ALA A 65 -1.15 -17.91 2.95
C ALA A 65 -0.54 -17.68 1.56
N GLU A 66 -0.48 -18.70 0.70
CA GLU A 66 0.03 -18.52 -0.66
C GLU A 66 -0.88 -17.63 -1.52
N GLU A 67 -2.21 -17.75 -1.39
CA GLU A 67 -3.16 -16.86 -2.06
C GLU A 67 -2.93 -15.38 -1.70
N PHE A 68 -2.82 -15.07 -0.40
CA PHE A 68 -2.57 -13.68 0.04
C PHE A 68 -1.14 -13.21 -0.25
N ARG A 69 -0.15 -14.12 -0.28
CA ARG A 69 1.20 -13.80 -0.73
C ARG A 69 1.20 -13.42 -2.20
N SER A 70 0.49 -14.15 -3.06
CA SER A 70 0.36 -13.82 -4.48
C SER A 70 -0.29 -12.45 -4.64
N LEU A 71 -1.40 -12.19 -3.93
CA LEU A 71 -2.07 -10.90 -3.94
C LEU A 71 -1.14 -9.75 -3.51
N CYS A 72 -0.33 -9.94 -2.46
CA CYS A 72 0.67 -8.95 -2.04
C CYS A 72 1.67 -8.65 -3.16
N ARG A 73 2.10 -9.67 -3.92
CA ARG A 73 3.04 -9.50 -5.04
C ARG A 73 2.41 -8.75 -6.21
N ASP A 74 1.15 -9.05 -6.53
CA ASP A 74 0.43 -8.38 -7.61
C ASP A 74 0.27 -6.88 -7.30
N ILE A 75 -0.07 -6.55 -6.05
CA ILE A 75 -0.16 -5.16 -5.60
C ILE A 75 1.22 -4.48 -5.61
N GLU A 76 2.29 -5.19 -5.20
CA GLU A 76 3.66 -4.67 -5.28
C GLU A 76 4.09 -4.35 -6.73
N GLU A 77 3.64 -5.14 -7.70
CA GLU A 77 3.87 -4.90 -9.12
C GLU A 77 3.14 -3.65 -9.60
N GLU A 78 1.85 -3.49 -9.27
CA GLU A 78 1.09 -2.27 -9.60
C GLU A 78 1.72 -1.01 -8.98
N VAL A 79 2.15 -1.09 -7.71
CA VAL A 79 2.86 0.02 -7.05
C VAL A 79 4.14 0.36 -7.82
N ARG A 80 4.89 -0.65 -8.28
CA ARG A 80 6.11 -0.44 -9.08
C ARG A 80 5.81 0.22 -10.42
N GLU A 81 4.77 -0.21 -11.12
CA GLU A 81 4.37 0.41 -12.38
C GLU A 81 3.98 1.88 -12.19
N LEU A 82 3.21 2.20 -11.16
CA LEU A 82 2.83 3.57 -10.85
C LEU A 82 4.03 4.45 -10.48
N MET A 83 5.01 3.90 -9.77
CA MET A 83 6.28 4.58 -9.51
C MET A 83 7.06 4.85 -10.80
N LEU A 84 7.19 3.85 -11.68
CA LEU A 84 7.89 4.02 -12.96
C LEU A 84 7.20 5.07 -13.85
N LYS A 85 5.87 5.06 -13.91
CA LYS A 85 5.07 6.08 -14.62
C LYS A 85 5.25 7.48 -14.02
N ALA A 86 5.49 7.59 -12.71
CA ALA A 86 5.74 8.87 -12.05
C ALA A 86 7.17 9.40 -12.27
N ILE A 87 8.14 8.51 -12.49
CA ILE A 87 9.55 8.86 -12.74
C ILE A 87 9.78 9.20 -14.22
N ALA A 88 9.14 8.46 -15.13
CA ALA A 88 9.24 8.72 -16.55
C ALA A 88 8.41 9.97 -16.91
N PRO A 89 9.02 11.11 -17.30
CA PRO A 89 8.25 12.18 -17.89
C PRO A 89 7.60 11.62 -19.16
N SER A 90 6.28 11.76 -19.29
CA SER A 90 5.62 11.55 -20.57
C SER A 90 6.32 12.42 -21.63
N PRO A 91 6.69 11.88 -22.80
CA PRO A 91 7.19 12.71 -23.90
C PRO A 91 6.17 13.75 -24.36
#